data_AF-A0A1B4LIN9-F1
#
_entry.id   AF-A0A1B4LIN9-F1
#
_cell.length_a   1.000
_cell.length_b   1.000
_cell.length_c   1.000
_cell.angle_alpha   90.00
_cell.angle_beta   90.00
_cell.angle_gamma   90.00
#
_symmetry.space_group_name_H-M   'P 1'
#
loop_
_entity.id
_entity.type
_entity.pdbx_description
1 polymer ?
#
loop_
_entity_poly.entity_id
_entity_poly.type
_entity_poly.pdbx_seq_one_letter_code
_entity_poly.pdbx_strand_id
1 'polypeptide(L)'
;MASPLVFLHRVLGIAAARRGRDLSGGSPQHNGERFRNTTARPAESFGKTLRIAWNMLFNKPRNTVPTGVLPIDPLTREQLDAAPDRSLYRLGHSTLLLKLRGQFWLTDPVFAERASPFRRLGPKRFHAPPIELGDLPPLRGVILSHDHYDHLDRDAVCALADTTSVFVTTLGVGDRLIEWGIDAAKVRQLDWWQSAEIDGLALTATPAQHFSGRSLFDGNSTLWASWVIVDDDLRVFFSGDTGYFDGFRTIGERLGPFDVTFVETGAYDPQWPYVHMQPEETIQAHIDLRGRTLIPIHNGTFDLAMHCWHEPFERVTALSVAHGIQLSTPRMGERVDLNEPHRGERWWRAVQQTSAAPSKKAWRWPLCAARSVK
;
A
#
# COMPACT_ATOMS: atom_id res chain seq x y z
N MET A 1 -14.96 17.70 37.12
CA MET A 1 -13.50 17.50 37.22
C MET A 1 -13.12 16.42 36.22
N ALA A 2 -12.20 16.70 35.30
CA ALA A 2 -11.77 15.67 34.34
C ALA A 2 -11.05 14.54 35.11
N SER A 3 -11.30 13.28 34.75
CA SER A 3 -10.63 12.12 35.35
C SER A 3 -9.10 12.27 35.24
N PRO A 4 -8.31 11.87 36.26
CA PRO A 4 -6.85 11.93 36.22
C PRO A 4 -6.24 11.27 34.98
N LEU A 5 -6.89 10.21 34.46
CA LEU A 5 -6.49 9.53 33.22
C LEU A 5 -6.62 10.43 31.98
N VAL A 6 -7.71 11.19 31.89
CA VAL A 6 -7.99 12.12 30.77
C VAL A 6 -7.02 13.29 30.80
N PHE A 7 -6.66 13.77 32.00
CA PHE A 7 -5.66 14.82 32.16
C PHE A 7 -4.26 14.33 31.76
N LEU A 8 -3.87 13.12 32.18
CA LEU A 8 -2.57 12.52 31.85
C LEU A 8 -2.43 12.25 30.35
N HIS A 9 -3.46 11.69 29.69
CA HIS A 9 -3.49 11.52 28.24
C HIS A 9 -3.37 12.85 27.49
N ARG A 10 -3.99 13.91 28.00
CA ARG A 10 -3.94 15.24 27.38
C ARG A 10 -2.56 15.89 27.53
N VAL A 11 -1.90 15.73 28.68
CA VAL A 11 -0.53 16.21 28.90
C VAL A 11 0.48 15.45 28.05
N LEU A 12 0.37 14.11 27.99
CA LEU A 12 1.21 13.26 27.13
C LEU A 12 1.01 13.60 25.65
N GLY A 13 -0.23 13.80 25.20
CA GLY A 13 -0.54 14.23 23.84
C GLY A 13 0.01 15.61 23.49
N ILE A 14 -0.03 16.58 24.42
CA ILE A 14 0.57 17.92 24.20
C ILE A 14 2.10 17.83 24.12
N ALA A 15 2.74 17.02 24.97
CA ALA A 15 4.19 16.83 24.95
C ALA A 15 4.66 16.13 23.67
N ALA A 16 3.94 15.08 23.24
CA ALA A 16 4.19 14.39 21.97
C ALA A 16 4.01 15.32 20.77
N ALA A 17 2.91 16.08 20.71
CA ALA A 17 2.65 17.03 19.62
C ALA A 17 3.69 18.18 19.57
N ARG A 18 4.27 18.58 20.71
CA ARG A 18 5.40 19.52 20.74
C ARG A 18 6.66 18.89 20.16
N ARG A 19 7.03 17.69 20.63
CA ARG A 19 8.20 16.95 20.11
C ARG A 19 8.08 16.68 18.61
N GLY A 20 6.90 16.32 18.13
CA GLY A 20 6.62 16.10 16.71
C GLY A 20 6.82 17.35 15.84
N ARG A 21 6.34 18.50 16.31
CA ARG A 21 6.58 19.80 15.67
C ARG A 21 8.06 20.19 15.68
N ASP A 22 8.78 19.91 16.76
CA ASP A 22 10.22 20.18 16.84
C ASP A 22 11.01 19.29 15.86
N LEU A 23 10.66 18.00 15.77
CA LEU A 23 11.27 17.07 14.80
C LEU A 23 11.00 17.51 13.36
N SER A 24 9.76 17.87 13.05
CA SER A 24 9.37 18.35 11.72
C SER A 24 10.04 19.69 11.38
N GLY A 25 10.13 20.61 12.34
CA GLY A 25 10.79 21.91 12.15
C GLY A 25 12.30 21.80 11.91
N GLY A 26 12.95 20.74 12.40
CA GLY A 26 14.36 20.45 12.15
C GLY A 26 14.64 19.72 10.83
N SER A 27 13.61 19.25 10.11
CA SER A 27 13.77 18.51 8.86
C SER A 27 14.19 19.43 7.70
N PRO A 28 15.21 19.07 6.90
CA PRO A 28 15.53 19.80 5.66
C PRO A 28 14.40 19.71 4.61
N GLN A 29 13.49 18.75 4.77
CA GLN A 29 12.35 18.51 3.89
C GLN A 29 11.12 19.30 4.30
N HIS A 30 11.17 20.03 5.41
CA HIS A 30 10.11 20.91 5.88
C HIS A 30 10.50 22.38 5.65
N ASN A 31 9.61 23.18 5.06
CA ASN A 31 9.90 24.59 4.75
C ASN A 31 9.44 25.58 5.86
N GLY A 32 9.10 25.06 7.04
CA GLY A 32 8.51 25.81 8.15
C GLY A 32 6.98 25.72 8.21
N GLU A 33 6.32 25.38 7.10
CA GLU A 33 4.87 25.20 7.03
C GLU A 33 4.45 23.79 6.59
N ARG A 34 5.16 23.21 5.61
CA ARG A 34 4.82 21.95 4.95
C ARG A 34 6.06 21.17 4.52
N PHE A 35 5.89 19.86 4.35
CA PHE A 35 6.87 18.99 3.70
C PHE A 35 6.89 19.20 2.17
N ARG A 36 8.03 18.93 1.53
CA ARG A 36 8.25 19.08 0.08
C ARG A 36 9.04 17.92 -0.52
N ASN A 37 8.81 17.67 -1.81
CA ASN A 37 9.63 16.76 -2.60
C ASN A 37 11.02 17.35 -2.88
N THR A 38 12.01 16.49 -3.14
CA THR A 38 13.31 16.91 -3.71
C THR A 38 13.12 17.51 -5.10
N THR A 39 12.31 16.85 -5.94
CA THR A 39 11.93 17.34 -7.26
C THR A 39 10.57 18.00 -7.17
N ALA A 40 10.53 19.31 -7.43
CA ALA A 40 9.30 20.07 -7.35
C ALA A 40 8.23 19.50 -8.28
N ARG A 41 7.03 19.22 -7.74
CA ARG A 41 5.85 18.90 -8.55
C ARG A 41 5.23 20.20 -9.06
N PRO A 42 4.75 20.26 -10.31
CA PRO A 42 3.93 21.36 -10.76
C PRO A 42 2.72 21.55 -9.84
N ALA A 43 2.41 22.79 -9.47
CA ALA A 43 1.21 23.08 -8.72
C ALA A 43 -0.02 22.75 -9.57
N GLU A 44 -0.90 21.90 -9.03
CA GLU A 44 -2.15 21.55 -9.69
C GLU A 44 -3.15 22.71 -9.58
N SER A 45 -3.72 23.13 -10.70
CA SER A 45 -4.73 24.19 -10.68
C SER A 45 -6.04 23.63 -10.11
N PHE A 46 -6.75 24.44 -9.31
CA PHE A 46 -8.03 24.04 -8.72
C PHE A 46 -9.03 23.52 -9.76
N GLY A 47 -9.07 24.15 -10.94
CA GLY A 47 -9.91 23.70 -12.05
C GLY A 47 -9.51 22.32 -12.59
N LYS A 48 -8.20 22.01 -12.66
CA LYS A 48 -7.73 20.66 -13.05
C LYS A 48 -8.11 19.62 -12.00
N THR A 49 -7.95 19.92 -10.71
CA THR A 49 -8.36 19.03 -9.61
C THR A 49 -9.87 18.72 -9.67
N LEU A 50 -10.72 19.75 -9.83
CA LEU A 50 -12.17 19.55 -9.98
C LEU A 50 -12.52 18.70 -11.20
N ARG A 51 -11.84 18.90 -12.32
CA ARG A 51 -12.05 18.09 -13.54
C ARG A 51 -11.66 16.64 -13.33
N ILE A 52 -10.54 16.37 -12.64
CA ILE A 52 -10.13 15.00 -12.29
C ILE A 52 -11.20 14.36 -11.40
N ALA A 53 -11.64 15.04 -10.34
CA ALA A 53 -12.69 14.55 -9.47
C ALA A 53 -13.99 14.26 -10.26
N TRP A 54 -14.43 15.18 -11.13
CA TRP A 54 -15.59 14.97 -11.99
C TRP A 54 -15.44 13.72 -12.88
N ASN A 55 -14.28 13.54 -13.51
CA ASN A 55 -14.03 12.38 -14.35
C ASN A 55 -14.05 11.07 -13.55
N MET A 56 -13.44 11.05 -12.36
CA MET A 56 -13.43 9.89 -11.47
C MET A 56 -14.84 9.50 -10.99
N LEU A 57 -15.73 10.48 -10.78
CA LEU A 57 -17.11 10.23 -10.36
C LEU A 57 -18.04 9.83 -11.50
N PHE A 58 -17.93 10.47 -12.67
CA PHE A 58 -18.96 10.40 -13.72
C PHE A 58 -18.49 9.80 -15.05
N ASN A 59 -17.18 9.80 -15.32
CA ASN A 59 -16.61 9.38 -16.61
C ASN A 59 -15.65 8.18 -16.49
N LYS A 60 -15.79 7.40 -15.42
CA LYS A 60 -14.90 6.28 -15.15
C LYS A 60 -15.11 5.14 -16.17
N PRO A 61 -14.05 4.59 -16.78
CA PRO A 61 -14.20 3.50 -17.74
C PRO A 61 -14.84 2.24 -17.13
N ARG A 62 -15.54 1.46 -17.96
CA ARG A 62 -16.36 0.31 -17.51
C ARG A 62 -15.57 -0.84 -16.88
N ASN A 63 -14.26 -0.93 -17.15
CA ASN A 63 -13.40 -2.06 -16.75
C ASN A 63 -12.39 -1.70 -15.65
N THR A 64 -12.64 -0.60 -14.93
CA THR A 64 -11.87 -0.15 -13.78
C THR A 64 -12.09 -1.01 -12.53
N VAL A 65 -13.13 -1.85 -12.54
CA VAL A 65 -13.45 -2.82 -11.49
C VAL A 65 -13.51 -4.23 -12.09
N PRO A 66 -13.08 -5.28 -11.36
CA PRO A 66 -13.23 -6.66 -11.79
C PRO A 66 -14.70 -7.07 -11.99
N THR A 67 -14.95 -7.87 -13.02
CA THR A 67 -16.27 -8.47 -13.28
C THR A 67 -16.44 -9.83 -12.60
N GLY A 68 -15.34 -10.50 -12.26
CA GLY A 68 -15.30 -11.77 -11.53
C GLY A 68 -14.73 -11.62 -10.12
N VAL A 69 -14.83 -12.71 -9.35
CA VAL A 69 -14.21 -12.80 -8.01
C VAL A 69 -12.71 -13.02 -8.18
N LEU A 70 -11.90 -12.22 -7.48
CA LEU A 70 -10.45 -12.41 -7.48
C LEU A 70 -10.08 -13.69 -6.72
N PRO A 71 -9.13 -14.50 -7.23
CA PRO A 71 -8.63 -15.64 -6.48
C PRO A 71 -7.81 -15.13 -5.29
N ILE A 72 -8.24 -15.49 -4.08
CA ILE A 72 -7.58 -15.19 -2.82
C ILE A 72 -7.20 -16.53 -2.18
N ASP A 73 -5.99 -16.62 -1.65
CA ASP A 73 -5.56 -17.74 -0.80
C ASP A 73 -5.82 -17.37 0.66
N PRO A 74 -6.86 -17.92 1.31
CA PRO A 74 -7.14 -17.62 2.70
C PRO A 74 -6.00 -18.09 3.61
N LEU A 75 -5.71 -17.31 4.64
CA LEU A 75 -4.65 -17.56 5.61
C LEU A 75 -5.25 -17.76 7.00
N THR A 76 -4.69 -18.70 7.75
CA THR A 76 -4.93 -18.84 9.20
C THR A 76 -3.69 -18.46 9.99
N ARG A 77 -3.86 -18.15 11.28
CA ARG A 77 -2.74 -17.87 12.18
C ARG A 77 -1.74 -19.03 12.22
N GLU A 78 -2.24 -20.26 12.28
CA GLU A 78 -1.41 -21.46 12.36
C GLU A 78 -0.53 -21.62 11.11
N GLN A 79 -1.05 -21.28 9.92
CA GLN A 79 -0.26 -21.30 8.69
C GLN A 79 0.86 -20.26 8.70
N LEU A 80 0.59 -19.06 9.23
CA LEU A 80 1.59 -18.00 9.38
C LEU A 80 2.67 -18.39 10.40
N ASP A 81 2.26 -18.91 11.56
CA ASP A 81 3.17 -19.34 12.61
C ASP A 81 4.07 -20.50 12.16
N ALA A 82 3.52 -21.44 11.39
CA ALA A 82 4.25 -22.57 10.81
C ALA A 82 5.13 -22.19 9.59
N ALA A 83 4.91 -21.02 8.98
CA ALA A 83 5.67 -20.60 7.80
C ALA A 83 7.17 -20.47 8.12
N PRO A 84 8.08 -20.82 7.19
CA PRO A 84 9.50 -20.53 7.34
C PRO A 84 9.77 -19.04 7.54
N ASP A 85 10.91 -18.69 8.13
CA ASP A 85 11.37 -17.31 8.13
C ASP A 85 11.62 -16.80 6.71
N ARG A 86 11.67 -15.48 6.51
CA ARG A 86 11.73 -14.81 5.20
C ARG A 86 10.53 -15.10 4.30
N SER A 87 9.37 -15.34 4.90
CA SER A 87 8.09 -15.47 4.18
C SER A 87 7.42 -14.11 3.98
N LEU A 88 6.85 -13.89 2.81
CA LEU A 88 6.03 -12.73 2.47
C LEU A 88 4.61 -13.17 2.09
N TYR A 89 3.63 -12.39 2.54
CA TYR A 89 2.24 -12.50 2.13
C TYR A 89 1.69 -11.13 1.75
N ARG A 90 1.13 -11.01 0.55
CA ARG A 90 0.42 -9.80 0.13
C ARG A 90 -1.03 -9.87 0.58
N LEU A 91 -1.47 -8.97 1.45
CA LEU A 91 -2.83 -8.97 1.99
C LEU A 91 -3.80 -8.08 1.19
N GLY A 92 -3.25 -7.25 0.31
CA GLY A 92 -3.98 -6.35 -0.58
C GLY A 92 -3.23 -5.04 -0.73
N HIS A 93 -3.36 -4.41 -1.89
CA HIS A 93 -2.81 -3.08 -2.18
C HIS A 93 -1.30 -3.02 -1.90
N SER A 94 -0.90 -2.27 -0.86
CA SER A 94 0.48 -2.15 -0.35
C SER A 94 0.66 -2.75 1.05
N THR A 95 -0.34 -3.50 1.55
CA THR A 95 -0.26 -4.23 2.80
C THR A 95 0.47 -5.57 2.62
N LEU A 96 1.70 -5.63 3.13
CA LEU A 96 2.59 -6.79 3.05
C LEU A 96 2.89 -7.29 4.46
N LEU A 97 2.60 -8.56 4.72
CA LEU A 97 2.99 -9.26 5.94
C LEU A 97 4.29 -10.02 5.70
N LEU A 98 5.34 -9.63 6.40
CA LEU A 98 6.68 -10.19 6.31
C LEU A 98 6.98 -10.97 7.59
N LYS A 99 7.46 -12.21 7.47
CA LYS A 99 8.06 -12.96 8.57
C LYS A 99 9.57 -12.84 8.46
N LEU A 100 10.19 -12.09 9.37
CA LEU A 100 11.62 -11.83 9.41
C LEU A 100 12.12 -12.06 10.83
N ARG A 101 13.22 -12.80 10.99
CA ARG A 101 13.81 -13.15 12.28
C ARG A 101 12.80 -13.85 13.21
N GLY A 102 11.91 -14.65 12.63
CA GLY A 102 10.83 -15.33 13.34
C GLY A 102 9.73 -14.41 13.89
N GLN A 103 9.70 -13.14 13.46
CA GLN A 103 8.76 -12.11 13.89
C GLN A 103 7.95 -11.57 12.70
N PHE A 104 6.77 -11.00 12.96
CA PHE A 104 5.89 -10.47 11.92
C PHE A 104 5.97 -8.94 11.80
N TRP A 105 6.14 -8.46 10.58
CA TRP A 105 6.18 -7.05 10.21
C TRP A 105 5.13 -6.76 9.16
N LEU A 106 4.43 -5.63 9.29
CA LEU A 106 3.32 -5.28 8.40
C LEU A 106 3.53 -3.89 7.80
N THR A 107 3.47 -3.77 6.48
CA THR A 107 3.51 -2.47 5.80
C THR A 107 2.10 -1.93 5.60
N ASP A 108 1.91 -0.61 5.70
CA ASP A 108 0.72 0.14 5.27
C ASP A 108 -0.62 -0.63 5.43
N PRO A 109 -1.01 -0.99 6.67
CA PRO A 109 -2.11 -1.91 6.91
C PRO A 109 -3.46 -1.27 6.58
N VAL A 110 -4.17 -1.80 5.58
CA VAL A 110 -5.52 -1.38 5.23
C VAL A 110 -6.47 -2.59 5.16
N PHE A 111 -7.35 -2.66 6.15
CA PHE A 111 -8.33 -3.73 6.31
C PHE A 111 -9.77 -3.25 6.07
N ALA A 112 -10.00 -1.93 6.10
CA ALA A 112 -11.28 -1.34 5.77
C ALA A 112 -11.80 -1.76 4.38
N GLU A 113 -13.14 -1.84 4.27
CA GLU A 113 -13.82 -2.09 2.99
C GLU A 113 -13.57 -0.96 1.98
N ARG A 114 -13.33 0.26 2.46
CA ARG A 114 -13.12 1.46 1.63
C ARG A 114 -11.92 2.27 2.10
N ALA A 115 -11.11 2.70 1.14
CA ALA A 115 -10.04 3.67 1.35
C ALA A 115 -10.61 5.10 1.37
N SER A 116 -11.28 5.48 2.46
CA SER A 116 -12.01 6.74 2.55
C SER A 116 -12.29 7.16 3.99
N PRO A 117 -12.41 8.47 4.29
CA PRO A 117 -12.93 8.92 5.57
C PRO A 117 -14.40 8.53 5.79
N PHE A 118 -15.13 8.21 4.73
CA PHE A 118 -16.55 7.90 4.79
C PHE A 118 -16.81 6.41 4.59
N ARG A 119 -17.56 5.79 5.50
CA ARG A 119 -17.89 4.35 5.44
C ARG A 119 -18.69 3.94 4.19
N ARG A 120 -19.41 4.87 3.56
CA ARG A 120 -20.32 4.59 2.42
C ARG A 120 -19.86 5.17 1.08
N LEU A 121 -18.81 6.01 1.06
CA LEU A 121 -18.36 6.73 -0.12
C LEU A 121 -16.86 6.51 -0.32
N GLY A 122 -16.40 6.54 -1.57
CA GLY A 122 -14.99 6.39 -1.92
C GLY A 122 -14.64 4.97 -2.40
N PRO A 123 -13.38 4.72 -2.77
CA PRO A 123 -12.93 3.48 -3.39
C PRO A 123 -13.23 2.27 -2.51
N LYS A 124 -13.98 1.29 -3.04
CA LYS A 124 -14.25 0.01 -2.38
C LYS A 124 -13.25 -1.04 -2.85
N ARG A 125 -12.78 -1.88 -1.92
CA ARG A 125 -11.88 -2.98 -2.26
C ARG A 125 -12.56 -4.06 -3.12
N PHE A 126 -11.81 -4.70 -4.00
CA PHE A 126 -12.27 -5.75 -4.92
C PHE A 126 -12.43 -7.12 -4.24
N HIS A 127 -11.71 -7.35 -3.16
CA HIS A 127 -11.65 -8.62 -2.45
C HIS A 127 -11.50 -8.35 -0.95
N ALA A 128 -11.95 -9.25 -0.08
CA ALA A 128 -11.60 -9.19 1.34
C ALA A 128 -10.09 -9.46 1.53
N PRO A 129 -9.45 -8.98 2.61
CA PRO A 129 -8.12 -9.47 2.98
C PRO A 129 -8.11 -11.01 3.09
N PRO A 130 -6.98 -11.68 2.83
CA PRO A 130 -6.87 -13.13 2.96
C PRO A 130 -6.94 -13.63 4.42
N ILE A 131 -6.85 -12.72 5.41
CA ILE A 131 -6.97 -13.02 6.84
C ILE A 131 -7.67 -11.85 7.55
N GLU A 132 -8.48 -12.15 8.56
CA GLU A 132 -9.10 -11.11 9.38
C GLU A 132 -8.06 -10.42 10.28
N LEU A 133 -8.29 -9.15 10.60
CA LEU A 133 -7.35 -8.35 11.39
C LEU A 133 -7.06 -8.98 12.77
N GLY A 134 -8.09 -9.54 13.42
CA GLY A 134 -7.96 -10.19 14.73
C GLY A 134 -7.23 -11.53 14.69
N ASP A 135 -7.13 -12.16 13.53
CA ASP A 135 -6.48 -13.46 13.36
C ASP A 135 -4.99 -13.32 13.06
N LEU A 136 -4.50 -12.12 12.75
CA LEU A 136 -3.07 -11.85 12.60
C LEU A 136 -2.29 -12.25 13.87
N PRO A 137 -1.09 -12.85 13.72
CA PRO A 137 -0.19 -13.04 14.84
C PRO A 137 0.25 -11.69 15.43
N PRO A 138 0.74 -11.64 16.69
CA PRO A 138 1.33 -10.43 17.25
C PRO A 138 2.41 -9.86 16.33
N LEU A 139 2.33 -8.56 16.08
CA LEU A 139 3.24 -7.87 15.18
C LEU A 139 4.42 -7.33 15.97
N ARG A 140 5.62 -7.64 15.48
CA ARG A 140 6.81 -6.99 15.99
C ARG A 140 6.83 -5.52 15.62
N GLY A 141 6.43 -5.19 14.39
CA GLY A 141 6.25 -3.81 14.01
C GLY A 141 5.37 -3.56 12.80
N VAL A 142 4.86 -2.34 12.71
CA VAL A 142 4.15 -1.81 11.55
C VAL A 142 5.01 -0.71 10.92
N ILE A 143 5.19 -0.76 9.61
CA ILE A 143 5.97 0.21 8.82
C ILE A 143 4.99 1.04 7.98
N LEU A 144 5.03 2.36 8.12
CA LEU A 144 4.10 3.27 7.46
C LEU A 144 4.84 4.22 6.52
N SER A 145 4.45 4.23 5.24
CA SER A 145 5.04 5.10 4.21
C SER A 145 4.55 6.55 4.31
N HIS A 146 3.24 6.77 4.42
CA HIS A 146 2.61 8.09 4.46
C HIS A 146 1.15 8.00 4.97
N ASP A 147 0.40 9.10 4.93
CA ASP A 147 -0.90 9.20 5.59
C ASP A 147 -2.14 9.13 4.69
N HIS A 148 -2.08 8.68 3.44
CA HIS A 148 -3.32 8.52 2.65
C HIS A 148 -4.21 7.39 3.16
N TYR A 149 -5.51 7.43 2.81
CA TYR A 149 -6.51 6.50 3.36
C TYR A 149 -6.32 5.05 2.93
N ASP A 150 -5.66 4.81 1.79
CA ASP A 150 -5.31 3.49 1.26
C ASP A 150 -3.94 2.99 1.73
N HIS A 151 -3.23 3.76 2.56
CA HIS A 151 -1.97 3.35 3.20
C HIS A 151 -1.99 3.43 4.73
N LEU A 152 -2.87 4.27 5.29
CA LEU A 152 -3.04 4.46 6.73
C LEU A 152 -4.52 4.36 7.10
N ASP A 153 -4.93 3.16 7.48
CA ASP A 153 -6.26 2.87 8.02
C ASP A 153 -6.26 3.05 9.55
N ARG A 154 -6.95 4.10 10.02
CA ARG A 154 -7.06 4.42 11.45
C ARG A 154 -7.65 3.26 12.24
N ASP A 155 -8.73 2.64 11.74
CA ASP A 155 -9.44 1.62 12.49
C ASP A 155 -8.57 0.35 12.59
N ALA A 156 -7.82 0.01 11.53
CA ALA A 156 -6.85 -1.08 11.57
C ALA A 156 -5.69 -0.80 12.53
N VAL A 157 -5.06 0.38 12.46
CA VAL A 157 -3.93 0.73 13.33
C VAL A 157 -4.33 0.75 14.81
N CYS A 158 -5.50 1.32 15.13
CA CYS A 158 -6.00 1.33 16.51
C CYS A 158 -6.29 -0.09 17.02
N ALA A 159 -6.86 -0.97 16.19
CA ALA A 159 -7.12 -2.36 16.57
C ALA A 159 -5.83 -3.19 16.75
N LEU A 160 -4.76 -2.86 16.02
CA LEU A 160 -3.45 -3.50 16.13
C LEU A 160 -2.59 -2.95 17.28
N ALA A 161 -3.01 -1.88 17.95
CA ALA A 161 -2.19 -1.15 18.92
C ALA A 161 -1.67 -2.04 20.07
N ASP A 162 -2.51 -2.96 20.56
CA ASP A 162 -2.19 -3.81 21.70
C ASP A 162 -1.29 -4.99 21.33
N THR A 163 -1.40 -5.48 20.09
CA THR A 163 -0.63 -6.63 19.58
C THR A 163 0.61 -6.23 18.79
N THR A 164 0.84 -4.93 18.60
CA THR A 164 2.01 -4.38 17.91
C THR A 164 3.03 -3.83 18.91
N SER A 165 4.30 -4.20 18.74
CA SER A 165 5.37 -3.72 19.64
C SER A 165 5.92 -2.34 19.25
N VAL A 166 6.07 -2.04 17.95
CA VAL A 166 6.56 -0.74 17.46
C VAL A 166 5.86 -0.30 16.17
N PHE A 167 5.60 1.00 16.04
CA PHE A 167 5.20 1.64 14.79
C PHE A 167 6.38 2.46 14.28
N VAL A 168 6.89 2.12 13.11
CA VAL A 168 7.97 2.85 12.43
C VAL A 168 7.35 3.63 11.28
N THR A 169 7.53 4.94 11.30
CA THR A 169 6.79 5.84 10.42
C THR A 169 7.60 7.09 10.13
N THR A 170 7.05 7.97 9.31
CA THR A 170 7.64 9.25 8.93
C THR A 170 7.27 10.36 9.90
N LEU A 171 7.97 11.49 9.82
CA LEU A 171 7.66 12.70 10.60
C LEU A 171 6.21 13.14 10.37
N GLY A 172 5.50 13.49 11.44
CA GLY A 172 4.10 13.93 11.43
C GLY A 172 3.09 12.80 11.35
N VAL A 173 3.40 11.68 10.69
CA VAL A 173 2.51 10.49 10.70
C VAL A 173 2.49 9.86 12.09
N GLY A 174 3.64 9.78 12.77
CA GLY A 174 3.69 9.27 14.14
C GLY A 174 2.96 10.16 15.14
N ASP A 175 2.97 11.48 14.94
CA ASP A 175 2.17 12.40 15.75
C ASP A 175 0.68 12.09 15.61
N ARG A 176 0.21 11.83 14.39
CA ARG A 176 -1.16 11.40 14.10
C ARG A 176 -1.50 10.08 14.80
N LEU A 177 -0.58 9.11 14.84
CA LEU A 177 -0.79 7.87 15.60
C LEU A 177 -0.97 8.12 17.10
N ILE A 178 -0.14 8.99 17.68
CA ILE A 178 -0.22 9.33 19.10
C ILE A 178 -1.53 10.04 19.40
N GLU A 179 -1.98 10.93 18.53
CA GLU A 179 -3.30 11.58 18.62
C GLU A 179 -4.46 10.57 18.56
N TRP A 180 -4.29 9.45 17.86
CA TRP A 180 -5.27 8.36 17.83
C TRP A 180 -5.24 7.46 19.07
N GLY A 181 -4.29 7.66 19.98
CA GLY A 181 -4.17 6.94 21.24
C GLY A 181 -3.10 5.86 21.25
N ILE A 182 -2.27 5.75 20.20
CA ILE A 182 -1.10 4.86 20.22
C ILE A 182 -0.08 5.38 21.23
N ASP A 183 0.45 4.49 22.07
CA ASP A 183 1.49 4.86 23.04
C ASP A 183 2.71 5.43 22.31
N ALA A 184 3.09 6.66 22.66
CA ALA A 184 4.25 7.35 22.11
C ALA A 184 5.55 6.56 22.29
N ALA A 185 5.65 5.71 23.32
CA ALA A 185 6.80 4.82 23.52
C ALA A 185 6.95 3.76 22.41
N LYS A 186 5.85 3.40 21.74
CA LYS A 186 5.82 2.48 20.59
C LYS A 186 6.09 3.17 19.26
N VAL A 187 6.07 4.50 19.17
CA VAL A 187 6.20 5.22 17.89
C VAL A 187 7.66 5.62 17.65
N ARG A 188 8.15 5.36 16.43
CA ARG A 188 9.45 5.80 15.91
C ARG A 188 9.22 6.57 14.63
N GLN A 189 9.55 7.86 14.63
CA GLN A 189 9.41 8.73 13.46
C GLN A 189 10.79 8.99 12.86
N LEU A 190 10.91 8.82 11.54
CA LEU A 190 12.14 9.00 10.79
C LEU A 190 11.95 10.02 9.67
N ASP A 191 12.95 10.87 9.49
CA ASP A 191 13.12 11.68 8.28
C ASP A 191 13.84 10.87 7.19
N TRP A 192 13.87 11.38 5.96
CA TRP A 192 14.64 10.77 4.88
C TRP A 192 16.11 10.60 5.26
N TRP A 193 16.64 9.44 4.90
CA TRP A 193 17.98 8.95 5.19
C TRP A 193 18.26 8.67 6.67
N GLN A 194 17.26 8.77 7.55
CA GLN A 194 17.38 8.28 8.91
C GLN A 194 17.02 6.79 8.97
N SER A 195 17.70 6.09 9.88
CA SER A 195 17.53 4.66 10.10
C SER A 195 17.21 4.37 11.56
N ALA A 196 16.46 3.31 11.80
CA ALA A 196 16.29 2.68 13.10
C ALA A 196 16.68 1.21 13.00
N GLU A 197 17.41 0.72 14.01
CA GLU A 197 17.68 -0.70 14.16
C GLU A 197 16.78 -1.26 15.26
N ILE A 198 16.08 -2.36 14.97
CA ILE A 198 15.12 -2.98 15.86
C ILE A 198 15.32 -4.49 15.80
N ASP A 199 15.89 -5.07 16.87
CA ASP A 199 16.17 -6.50 17.02
C ASP A 199 16.98 -7.11 15.85
N GLY A 200 17.94 -6.35 15.33
CA GLY A 200 18.79 -6.71 14.20
C GLY A 200 18.20 -6.39 12.82
N LEU A 201 16.96 -5.90 12.74
CA LEU A 201 16.36 -5.40 11.50
C LEU A 201 16.66 -3.90 11.35
N ALA A 202 17.36 -3.53 10.28
CA ALA A 202 17.61 -2.11 9.97
C ALA A 202 16.53 -1.58 9.02
N LEU A 203 15.86 -0.50 9.44
CA LEU A 203 14.79 0.17 8.71
C LEU A 203 15.24 1.58 8.39
N THR A 204 15.35 1.92 7.11
CA THR A 204 15.76 3.26 6.65
C THR A 204 14.62 3.90 5.88
N ALA A 205 14.18 5.08 6.32
CA ALA A 205 13.25 5.90 5.54
C ALA A 205 14.02 6.53 4.39
N THR A 206 13.66 6.24 3.15
CA THR A 206 14.27 6.79 1.94
C THR A 206 13.34 7.77 1.25
N PRO A 207 13.87 8.73 0.45
CA PRO A 207 13.04 9.68 -0.25
C PRO A 207 11.95 9.04 -1.12
N ALA A 208 10.89 9.81 -1.35
CA ALA A 208 9.80 9.47 -2.25
C ALA A 208 9.26 10.73 -2.92
N GLN A 209 8.75 10.58 -4.13
CA GLN A 209 8.08 11.60 -4.94
C GLN A 209 6.56 11.45 -4.77
N HIS A 210 6.01 12.03 -3.71
CA HIS A 210 4.58 11.91 -3.42
C HIS A 210 4.05 13.16 -2.69
N PHE A 211 2.98 13.03 -1.92
CA PHE A 211 2.41 14.07 -1.07
C PHE A 211 1.69 13.43 0.13
N SER A 212 1.14 14.24 1.02
CA SER A 212 0.32 13.75 2.13
C SER A 212 -0.93 14.61 2.30
N GLY A 213 -1.90 14.11 3.08
CA GLY A 213 -3.11 14.83 3.45
C GLY A 213 -4.35 13.95 3.52
N ARG A 214 -5.20 14.23 4.51
CA ARG A 214 -6.43 13.47 4.77
C ARG A 214 -7.69 14.34 4.78
N SER A 215 -7.53 15.65 4.58
CA SER A 215 -8.57 16.68 4.61
C SER A 215 -8.22 17.82 3.65
N LEU A 216 -9.10 18.83 3.56
CA LEU A 216 -8.88 19.99 2.70
C LEU A 216 -7.75 20.93 3.19
N PHE A 217 -7.29 20.79 4.43
CA PHE A 217 -6.41 21.77 5.08
C PHE A 217 -5.09 21.19 5.62
N ASP A 218 -4.86 19.88 5.50
CA ASP A 218 -3.67 19.20 6.03
C ASP A 218 -2.73 18.67 4.94
N GLY A 219 -2.87 19.17 3.70
CA GLY A 219 -2.00 18.79 2.60
C GLY A 219 -0.53 19.07 2.90
N ASN A 220 0.33 18.06 2.75
CA ASN A 220 1.76 18.06 3.05
C ASN A 220 2.12 18.40 4.51
N SER A 221 1.20 18.16 5.46
CA SER A 221 1.47 18.37 6.88
C SER A 221 2.30 17.25 7.53
N THR A 222 2.39 16.09 6.88
CA THR A 222 3.19 14.93 7.29
C THR A 222 4.17 14.54 6.17
N LEU A 223 5.27 13.90 6.53
CA LEU A 223 6.25 13.40 5.56
C LEU A 223 5.78 12.08 4.94
N TRP A 224 6.22 11.79 3.71
CA TRP A 224 6.04 10.52 3.01
C TRP A 224 7.41 9.91 2.71
N ALA A 225 7.54 8.58 2.72
CA ALA A 225 8.81 7.92 2.44
C ALA A 225 8.62 6.56 1.74
N SER A 226 9.65 6.16 1.01
CA SER A 226 9.89 4.74 0.74
C SER A 226 10.73 4.14 1.88
N TRP A 227 10.86 2.82 1.92
CA TRP A 227 11.55 2.12 3.00
C TRP A 227 12.55 1.11 2.45
N VAL A 228 13.75 1.13 3.03
CA VAL A 228 14.73 0.04 2.90
C VAL A 228 14.71 -0.78 4.18
N ILE A 229 14.53 -2.09 4.03
CA ILE A 229 14.45 -3.07 5.10
C ILE A 229 15.62 -4.05 4.91
N VAL A 230 16.52 -4.12 5.88
CA VAL A 230 17.71 -4.99 5.82
C VAL A 230 17.69 -5.97 6.99
N ASP A 231 17.74 -7.27 6.66
CA ASP A 231 17.81 -8.40 7.58
C ASP A 231 19.04 -9.25 7.22
N ASP A 232 20.16 -9.02 7.91
CA ASP A 232 21.46 -9.62 7.61
C ASP A 232 21.88 -9.42 6.13
N ASP A 233 21.85 -10.49 5.32
CA ASP A 233 22.18 -10.47 3.90
C ASP A 233 21.00 -10.05 3.00
N LEU A 234 19.76 -10.16 3.48
CA LEU A 234 18.55 -9.82 2.74
C LEU A 234 18.31 -8.31 2.72
N ARG A 235 18.15 -7.75 1.52
CA ARG A 235 17.82 -6.33 1.30
C ARG A 235 16.51 -6.20 0.53
N VAL A 236 15.53 -5.55 1.15
CA VAL A 236 14.20 -5.33 0.60
C VAL A 236 13.94 -3.84 0.45
N PHE A 237 13.39 -3.45 -0.69
CA PHE A 237 12.87 -2.09 -0.91
C PHE A 237 11.34 -2.09 -0.94
N PHE A 238 10.71 -1.13 -0.28
CA PHE A 238 9.27 -0.88 -0.29
C PHE A 238 8.98 0.55 -0.71
N SER A 239 8.31 0.73 -1.84
CA SER A 239 8.13 2.07 -2.43
C SER A 239 7.11 2.95 -1.72
N GLY A 240 6.14 2.38 -0.99
CA GLY A 240 4.85 3.05 -0.82
C GLY A 240 4.19 3.21 -2.19
N ASP A 241 3.68 4.40 -2.51
CA ASP A 241 3.03 4.78 -3.78
C ASP A 241 3.70 6.01 -4.44
N THR A 242 5.02 6.04 -4.41
CA THR A 242 5.82 7.14 -4.97
C THR A 242 5.78 7.20 -6.50
N GLY A 243 5.72 8.41 -7.06
CA GLY A 243 6.02 8.67 -8.47
C GLY A 243 7.50 8.45 -8.79
N TYR A 244 7.85 8.51 -10.08
CA TYR A 244 9.24 8.36 -10.51
C TYR A 244 10.07 9.62 -10.24
N PHE A 245 11.32 9.40 -9.82
CA PHE A 245 12.31 10.45 -9.57
C PHE A 245 13.72 9.86 -9.52
N ASP A 246 14.74 10.70 -9.75
CA ASP A 246 16.15 10.28 -9.81
C ASP A 246 16.69 9.70 -8.48
N GLY A 247 15.97 9.90 -7.37
CA GLY A 247 16.40 9.38 -6.08
C GLY A 247 16.38 7.86 -6.00
N PHE A 248 15.62 7.15 -6.86
CA PHE A 248 15.72 5.69 -6.94
C PHE A 248 17.14 5.21 -7.25
N ARG A 249 17.84 5.89 -8.17
CA ARG A 249 19.23 5.57 -8.49
C ARG A 249 20.13 5.80 -7.29
N THR A 250 19.97 6.93 -6.62
CA THR A 250 20.73 7.24 -5.40
C THR A 250 20.49 6.20 -4.30
N ILE A 251 19.25 5.72 -4.14
CA ILE A 251 18.90 4.66 -3.18
C ILE A 251 19.60 3.35 -3.58
N GLY A 252 19.51 2.94 -4.84
CA GLY A 252 20.17 1.72 -5.35
C GLY A 252 21.69 1.75 -5.26
N GLU A 253 22.31 2.92 -5.45
CA GLU A 253 23.75 3.12 -5.29
C GLU A 253 24.19 3.04 -3.83
N ARG A 254 23.41 3.60 -2.89
CA ARG A 254 23.78 3.69 -1.47
C ARG A 254 23.44 2.44 -0.66
N LEU A 255 22.29 1.84 -0.94
CA LEU A 255 21.68 0.82 -0.07
C LEU A 255 21.40 -0.50 -0.80
N GLY A 256 21.46 -0.51 -2.13
CA GLY A 256 21.33 -1.72 -2.95
C GLY A 256 22.65 -2.49 -3.14
N PRO A 257 22.65 -3.54 -3.98
CA PRO A 257 21.49 -4.07 -4.72
C PRO A 257 20.44 -4.67 -3.78
N PHE A 258 19.18 -4.67 -4.22
CA PHE A 258 18.07 -5.26 -3.45
C PHE A 258 17.71 -6.64 -3.99
N ASP A 259 17.47 -7.60 -3.10
CA ASP A 259 16.99 -8.93 -3.48
C ASP A 259 15.55 -8.85 -3.99
N VAL A 260 14.72 -8.06 -3.30
CA VAL A 260 13.31 -7.87 -3.63
C VAL A 260 12.96 -6.38 -3.57
N THR A 261 12.28 -5.90 -4.61
CA THR A 261 11.69 -4.56 -4.61
C THR A 261 10.18 -4.66 -4.74
N PHE A 262 9.46 -4.15 -3.74
CA PHE A 262 8.04 -3.85 -3.82
C PHE A 262 7.87 -2.46 -4.37
N VAL A 263 7.47 -2.38 -5.64
CA VAL A 263 7.35 -1.11 -6.35
C VAL A 263 5.90 -0.92 -6.77
N GLU A 264 5.33 0.24 -6.53
CA GLU A 264 3.97 0.52 -6.97
C GLU A 264 3.82 0.37 -8.48
N THR A 265 2.67 -0.17 -8.88
CA THR A 265 2.33 -0.40 -10.28
C THR A 265 0.81 -0.38 -10.40
N GLY A 266 0.22 0.81 -10.32
CA GLY A 266 -1.22 1.00 -10.33
C GLY A 266 -1.55 2.44 -9.99
N ALA A 267 -2.84 2.79 -10.00
CA ALA A 267 -3.32 4.14 -9.71
C ALA A 267 -2.74 5.26 -10.61
N TYR A 268 -2.10 4.92 -11.73
CA TYR A 268 -1.48 5.89 -12.63
C TYR A 268 -2.48 6.49 -13.62
N ASP A 269 -2.21 7.72 -14.05
CA ASP A 269 -2.91 8.36 -15.16
C ASP A 269 -2.05 9.51 -15.72
N PRO A 270 -2.07 9.76 -17.05
CA PRO A 270 -1.41 10.93 -17.64
C PRO A 270 -1.78 12.28 -17.01
N GLN A 271 -2.92 12.37 -16.32
CA GLN A 271 -3.37 13.57 -15.62
C GLN A 271 -2.59 13.87 -14.32
N TRP A 272 -1.89 12.89 -13.73
CA TRP A 272 -1.09 13.05 -12.50
C TRP A 272 0.26 12.30 -12.54
N PRO A 273 1.11 12.58 -13.54
CA PRO A 273 2.30 11.77 -13.82
C PRO A 273 3.41 11.89 -12.76
N TYR A 274 3.29 12.83 -11.81
CA TYR A 274 4.33 13.12 -10.82
C TYR A 274 4.09 12.47 -9.45
N VAL A 275 3.00 11.72 -9.28
CA VAL A 275 2.65 11.11 -7.98
C VAL A 275 2.49 9.60 -8.04
N HIS A 276 2.13 9.06 -9.22
CA HIS A 276 2.08 7.62 -9.44
C HIS A 276 2.82 7.26 -10.73
N MET A 277 3.60 6.19 -10.69
CA MET A 277 4.40 5.69 -11.79
C MET A 277 3.56 5.03 -12.88
N GLN A 278 3.83 5.40 -14.13
CA GLN A 278 3.47 4.56 -15.27
C GLN A 278 4.21 3.20 -15.17
N PRO A 279 3.69 2.11 -15.75
CA PRO A 279 4.36 0.81 -15.69
C PRO A 279 5.80 0.81 -16.24
N GLU A 280 6.10 1.64 -17.23
CA GLU A 280 7.48 1.85 -17.73
C GLU A 280 8.39 2.45 -16.66
N GLU A 281 7.86 3.37 -15.87
CA GLU A 281 8.58 4.02 -14.77
C GLU A 281 8.77 3.08 -13.58
N THR A 282 7.82 2.19 -13.28
CA THR A 282 8.01 1.10 -12.30
C THR A 282 9.22 0.24 -12.69
N ILE A 283 9.32 -0.14 -13.95
CA ILE A 283 10.43 -0.95 -14.47
C ILE A 283 11.74 -0.19 -14.36
N GLN A 284 11.74 1.09 -14.73
CA GLN A 284 12.92 1.94 -14.60
C GLN A 284 13.35 2.12 -13.14
N ALA A 285 12.40 2.34 -12.21
CA ALA A 285 12.66 2.44 -10.78
C ALA A 285 13.30 1.14 -10.24
N HIS A 286 12.78 -0.03 -10.64
CA HIS A 286 13.38 -1.32 -10.26
C HIS A 286 14.84 -1.46 -10.75
N ILE A 287 15.12 -1.02 -11.98
CA ILE A 287 16.48 -1.02 -12.55
C ILE A 287 17.39 -0.07 -11.77
N ASP A 288 16.95 1.16 -11.52
CA ASP A 288 17.74 2.18 -10.79
C ASP A 288 17.99 1.77 -9.33
N LEU A 289 17.03 1.06 -8.72
CA LEU A 289 17.20 0.43 -7.41
C LEU A 289 18.20 -0.74 -7.42
N ARG A 290 18.57 -1.25 -8.61
CA ARG A 290 19.39 -2.46 -8.79
C ARG A 290 18.72 -3.67 -8.12
N GLY A 291 17.41 -3.77 -8.29
CA GLY A 291 16.62 -4.88 -7.77
C GLY A 291 16.87 -6.18 -8.55
N ARG A 292 16.83 -7.31 -7.86
CA ARG A 292 16.90 -8.65 -8.46
C ARG A 292 15.52 -9.17 -8.84
N THR A 293 14.55 -9.09 -7.94
CA THR A 293 13.14 -9.48 -8.22
C THR A 293 12.17 -8.35 -7.95
N LEU A 294 11.34 -8.03 -8.93
CA LEU A 294 10.25 -7.07 -8.83
C LEU A 294 8.97 -7.77 -8.36
N ILE A 295 8.33 -7.25 -7.32
CA ILE A 295 6.96 -7.60 -6.93
C ILE A 295 6.11 -6.33 -7.02
N PRO A 296 5.17 -6.23 -7.98
CA PRO A 296 4.37 -5.03 -8.16
C PRO A 296 3.29 -4.94 -7.07
N ILE A 297 3.18 -3.78 -6.43
CA ILE A 297 2.17 -3.48 -5.39
C ILE A 297 1.23 -2.34 -5.85
N HIS A 298 0.34 -1.87 -4.97
CA HIS A 298 -0.58 -0.75 -5.26
C HIS A 298 -1.58 -1.03 -6.40
N ASN A 299 -1.88 -2.32 -6.65
CA ASN A 299 -2.79 -2.80 -7.69
C ASN A 299 -3.69 -3.93 -7.21
N GLY A 300 -4.72 -4.27 -7.98
CA GLY A 300 -5.56 -5.44 -7.74
C GLY A 300 -6.45 -5.37 -6.49
N THR A 301 -6.53 -4.23 -5.81
CA THR A 301 -7.32 -4.10 -4.57
C THR A 301 -8.32 -2.96 -4.61
N PHE A 302 -7.92 -1.73 -4.99
CA PHE A 302 -8.82 -0.59 -5.04
C PHE A 302 -8.92 0.01 -6.44
N ASP A 303 -10.05 0.65 -6.71
CA ASP A 303 -10.30 1.37 -7.96
C ASP A 303 -9.91 2.86 -7.83
N LEU A 304 -8.62 3.14 -7.99
CA LEU A 304 -8.01 4.44 -7.72
C LEU A 304 -7.66 5.28 -8.96
N ALA A 305 -7.84 4.74 -10.18
CA ALA A 305 -7.49 5.45 -11.41
C ALA A 305 -8.45 5.12 -12.57
N MET A 306 -8.12 5.61 -13.77
CA MET A 306 -8.94 5.48 -14.97
C MET A 306 -8.56 4.26 -15.82
N HIS A 307 -7.43 3.60 -15.57
CA HIS A 307 -7.01 2.41 -16.32
C HIS A 307 -7.84 1.16 -15.96
N CYS A 308 -7.84 0.15 -16.83
CA CYS A 308 -8.52 -1.11 -16.49
C CYS A 308 -7.85 -1.77 -15.27
N TRP A 309 -8.60 -2.41 -14.38
CA TRP A 309 -8.07 -2.89 -13.08
C TRP A 309 -6.88 -3.86 -13.21
N HIS A 310 -6.86 -4.67 -14.28
CA HIS A 310 -5.81 -5.66 -14.54
C HIS A 310 -4.72 -5.18 -15.50
N GLU A 311 -4.88 -3.99 -16.07
CA GLU A 311 -3.89 -3.40 -16.98
C GLU A 311 -2.50 -3.30 -16.36
N PRO A 312 -2.33 -2.89 -15.08
CA PRO A 312 -1.00 -2.78 -14.50
C PRO A 312 -0.24 -4.12 -14.50
N PHE A 313 -0.94 -5.23 -14.21
CA PHE A 313 -0.34 -6.57 -14.24
C PHE A 313 0.08 -6.98 -15.66
N GLU A 314 -0.76 -6.72 -16.67
CA GLU A 314 -0.44 -7.02 -18.06
C GLU A 314 0.78 -6.23 -18.56
N ARG A 315 0.79 -4.92 -18.29
CA ARG A 315 1.86 -4.02 -18.75
C ARG A 315 3.19 -4.33 -18.07
N VAL A 316 3.22 -4.45 -16.74
CA VAL A 316 4.47 -4.77 -16.03
C VAL A 316 5.00 -6.15 -16.39
N THR A 317 4.11 -7.13 -16.65
CA THR A 317 4.52 -8.46 -17.12
C THR A 317 5.19 -8.40 -18.49
N ALA A 318 4.60 -7.66 -19.44
CA ALA A 318 5.17 -7.52 -20.78
C ALA A 318 6.51 -6.77 -20.74
N LEU A 319 6.58 -5.67 -20.00
CA LEU A 319 7.81 -4.88 -19.87
C LEU A 319 8.91 -5.65 -19.13
N SER A 320 8.58 -6.41 -18.09
CA SER A 320 9.57 -7.24 -17.38
C SER A 320 10.22 -8.25 -18.32
N VAL A 321 9.45 -8.88 -19.22
CA VAL A 321 10.00 -9.77 -20.24
C VAL A 321 10.91 -9.02 -21.22
N ALA A 322 10.48 -7.84 -21.68
CA ALA A 322 11.26 -7.03 -22.62
C ALA A 322 12.61 -6.55 -22.05
N HIS A 323 12.67 -6.31 -20.73
CA HIS A 323 13.87 -5.83 -20.03
C HIS A 323 14.66 -6.93 -19.30
N GLY A 324 14.23 -8.20 -19.38
CA GLY A 324 14.91 -9.32 -18.71
C GLY A 324 14.82 -9.29 -17.18
N ILE A 325 13.76 -8.70 -16.62
CA ILE A 325 13.53 -8.56 -15.18
C ILE A 325 12.81 -9.79 -14.65
N GLN A 326 13.28 -10.33 -13.52
CA GLN A 326 12.55 -11.34 -12.76
C GLN A 326 11.36 -10.68 -12.06
N LEU A 327 10.16 -11.07 -12.48
CA LEU A 327 8.89 -10.59 -11.94
C LEU A 327 8.22 -11.69 -11.12
N SER A 328 7.72 -11.35 -9.93
CA SER A 328 6.88 -12.22 -9.12
C SER A 328 5.50 -11.58 -8.91
N THR A 329 4.44 -12.30 -9.29
CA THR A 329 3.05 -11.85 -9.18
C THR A 329 2.21 -12.83 -8.34
N PRO A 330 2.47 -12.94 -7.04
CA PRO A 330 1.68 -13.82 -6.16
C PRO A 330 0.21 -13.39 -6.13
N ARG A 331 -0.68 -14.34 -5.88
CA ARG A 331 -2.07 -14.05 -5.48
C ARG A 331 -2.08 -13.43 -4.08
N MET A 332 -3.20 -12.79 -3.73
CA MET A 332 -3.37 -12.27 -2.38
C MET A 332 -3.42 -13.45 -1.41
N GLY A 333 -2.57 -13.42 -0.38
CA GLY A 333 -2.40 -14.50 0.59
C GLY A 333 -1.47 -15.64 0.17
N GLU A 334 -0.95 -15.63 -1.07
CA GLU A 334 0.04 -16.62 -1.52
C GLU A 334 1.39 -16.36 -0.84
N ARG A 335 2.02 -17.41 -0.30
CA ARG A 335 3.35 -17.32 0.32
C ARG A 335 4.41 -17.12 -0.75
N VAL A 336 5.21 -16.07 -0.60
CA VAL A 336 6.47 -15.87 -1.33
C VAL A 336 7.64 -16.11 -0.39
N ASP A 337 8.67 -16.84 -0.85
CA ASP A 337 9.96 -16.90 -0.18
C ASP A 337 10.83 -15.73 -0.63
N LEU A 338 11.29 -14.88 0.28
CA LEU A 338 12.08 -13.70 -0.08
C LEU A 338 13.49 -14.05 -0.57
N ASN A 339 14.02 -15.23 -0.25
CA ASN A 339 15.33 -15.67 -0.77
C ASN A 339 15.23 -16.11 -2.23
N GLU A 340 14.10 -16.71 -2.60
CA GLU A 340 13.85 -17.22 -3.93
C GLU A 340 12.39 -16.98 -4.34
N PRO A 341 12.02 -15.73 -4.67
CA PRO A 341 10.65 -15.44 -5.04
C PRO A 341 10.29 -16.16 -6.35
N HIS A 342 9.24 -16.98 -6.27
CA HIS A 342 8.67 -17.65 -7.43
C HIS A 342 7.97 -16.65 -8.34
N ARG A 343 7.85 -16.96 -9.64
CA ARG A 343 7.26 -16.04 -10.64
C ARG A 343 5.77 -15.74 -10.40
N GLY A 344 5.04 -16.70 -9.86
CA GLY A 344 3.58 -16.64 -9.71
C GLY A 344 2.84 -16.86 -11.04
N GLU A 345 1.51 -16.91 -10.95
CA GLU A 345 0.63 -17.07 -12.11
C GLU A 345 0.08 -15.74 -12.60
N ARG A 346 -0.43 -15.71 -13.84
CA ARG A 346 -1.21 -14.58 -14.38
C ARG A 346 -2.68 -14.65 -13.93
N TRP A 347 -2.88 -14.74 -12.61
CA TRP A 347 -4.18 -15.03 -11.98
C TRP A 347 -5.30 -14.06 -12.39
N TRP A 348 -4.97 -12.81 -12.70
CA TRP A 348 -5.95 -11.80 -13.12
C TRP A 348 -6.63 -12.12 -14.45
N ARG A 349 -6.01 -12.95 -15.31
CA ARG A 349 -6.62 -13.37 -16.58
C ARG A 349 -7.79 -14.33 -16.37
N ALA A 350 -7.73 -15.18 -15.34
CA ALA A 350 -8.82 -16.10 -15.01
C ALA A 350 -10.09 -15.35 -14.59
N VAL A 351 -9.93 -14.24 -13.86
CA VAL A 351 -11.03 -13.37 -13.42
C VAL A 351 -11.84 -12.82 -14.59
N GLN A 352 -11.18 -12.49 -15.70
CA GLN A 352 -11.84 -11.96 -16.90
C GLN A 352 -12.56 -13.04 -17.72
N GLN A 353 -12.07 -14.28 -17.70
CA GLN A 353 -12.67 -15.38 -18.45
C GLN A 353 -13.99 -15.86 -17.84
N THR A 354 -14.14 -15.80 -16.51
CA THR A 354 -15.38 -16.19 -15.81
C THR A 354 -16.57 -15.31 -16.20
N SER A 355 -16.34 -14.06 -16.63
CA SER A 355 -17.40 -13.13 -17.06
C SER A 355 -17.87 -13.34 -18.51
N ALA A 356 -17.13 -14.08 -19.33
CA ALA A 356 -17.42 -14.25 -20.76
C ALA A 356 -18.27 -15.50 -21.10
N ALA A 357 -18.60 -16.33 -20.11
CA ALA A 357 -19.49 -17.48 -20.33
C ALA A 357 -20.92 -17.00 -20.64
N PRO A 358 -21.50 -17.32 -21.82
CA PRO A 358 -22.86 -16.93 -22.15
C PRO A 358 -23.84 -17.63 -21.20
N SER A 359 -24.75 -16.88 -20.59
CA SER A 359 -25.89 -17.46 -19.87
C SER A 359 -26.72 -18.28 -20.86
N LYS A 360 -26.65 -19.61 -20.78
CA LYS A 360 -27.60 -20.50 -21.46
C LYS A 360 -28.95 -20.46 -20.73
N LYS A 361 -29.66 -19.33 -20.80
CA LYS A 361 -31.09 -19.34 -20.53
C LYS A 361 -31.78 -19.88 -21.78
N ALA A 362 -31.92 -21.21 -21.82
CA ALA A 362 -32.79 -21.88 -22.78
C ALA A 362 -34.23 -21.42 -22.52
N TRP A 363 -34.74 -20.54 -23.37
CA TRP A 363 -36.16 -20.23 -23.45
C TRP A 363 -36.90 -21.49 -23.94
N ARG A 364 -37.51 -22.22 -23.01
CA ARG A 364 -38.46 -23.29 -23.34
C ARG A 364 -39.83 -22.64 -23.58
N TRP A 365 -40.28 -22.65 -24.83
CA TRP A 365 -41.66 -22.32 -25.17
C TRP A 365 -42.61 -23.40 -24.60
N PRO A 366 -43.74 -23.03 -23.98
CA PRO A 366 -44.75 -24.01 -23.60
C PRO A 366 -45.54 -24.42 -24.85
N LEU A 367 -45.51 -25.71 -25.17
CA LEU A 367 -46.39 -26.32 -26.16
C LEU A 367 -47.84 -26.27 -25.63
N CYS A 368 -48.71 -25.56 -26.35
CA CYS A 368 -50.16 -25.56 -26.14
C CYS A 368 -50.71 -26.98 -26.27
N ALA A 369 -51.34 -27.48 -25.21
CA ALA A 369 -52.16 -28.68 -25.24
C ALA A 369 -53.50 -28.37 -25.92
N ALA A 370 -53.77 -29.01 -27.06
CA ALA A 370 -55.07 -29.00 -27.71
C ALA A 370 -56.09 -29.77 -26.85
N ARG A 371 -57.19 -29.10 -26.50
CA ARG A 371 -58.37 -29.73 -25.89
C ARG A 371 -59.16 -30.47 -26.97
N SER A 372 -59.40 -31.77 -26.77
CA SER A 372 -60.45 -32.51 -27.46
C SER A 372 -61.81 -32.16 -26.85
N VAL A 373 -62.76 -31.73 -27.68
CA VAL A 373 -64.18 -31.61 -27.32
C VAL A 373 -64.89 -32.86 -27.84
N LYS A 374 -65.73 -33.46 -26.99
CA LYS A 374 -66.77 -34.42 -27.35
C LYS A 374 -68.03 -33.68 -27.74
#